data_AF-A0A1V2PRK1-F1
#
_entry.id   AF-A0A1V2PRK1-F1
#
_cell.length_a   1.000
_cell.length_b   1.000
_cell.length_c   1.000
_cell.angle_alpha   90.00
_cell.angle_beta   90.00
_cell.angle_gamma   90.00
#
_symmetry.space_group_name_H-M   'P 1'
#
loop_
_entity.id
_entity.type
_entity.pdbx_description
1 polymer ?
#
loop_
_entity_poly.entity_id
_entity_poly.type
_entity_poly.pdbx_seq_one_letter_code
_entity_poly.pdbx_strand_id
1 'polypeptide(L)'
;MGIVDCSADIRANGREYTVRAATLPRSGEDGQRVEIALTDRDPAGVATECGSFTLHADNLAAVGKLINQVLSGLSTLSGRSAATPANASAPWTKEQDDELFTRWTAAGDTHSSTALRRILAEQFGRTTGSIRARLLRIGCDPDAPGHAFVPVPGAS
;
A
#
# COMPACT_ATOMS: atom_id res chain seq x y z
N MET A 1 6.46 -3.44 35.76
CA MET A 1 6.29 -3.76 34.33
C MET A 1 7.62 -4.31 33.85
N GLY A 2 7.65 -5.48 33.21
CA GLY A 2 8.89 -6.19 32.86
C GLY A 2 9.72 -5.44 31.81
N ILE A 3 11.00 -5.79 31.72
CA ILE A 3 11.90 -5.32 30.65
C ILE A 3 11.32 -5.80 29.32
N VAL A 4 10.83 -4.88 28.51
CA VAL A 4 10.42 -5.15 27.12
C VAL A 4 11.63 -4.98 26.23
N ASP A 5 12.02 -6.04 25.53
CA ASP A 5 12.92 -6.02 24.39
C ASP A 5 12.20 -6.77 23.27
N CYS A 6 11.74 -6.03 22.26
CA CYS A 6 11.05 -6.60 21.12
C CYS A 6 11.58 -6.00 19.82
N SER A 7 11.58 -6.79 18.76
CA SER A 7 12.00 -6.34 17.44
C SER A 7 11.11 -6.92 16.35
N ALA A 8 11.01 -6.20 15.25
CA ALA A 8 10.35 -6.66 14.03
C ALA A 8 11.17 -6.23 12.82
N ASP A 9 11.20 -7.07 11.80
CA ASP A 9 11.88 -6.83 10.53
C ASP A 9 10.91 -6.85 9.33
N ILE A 10 11.31 -6.14 8.27
CA ILE A 10 10.63 -6.17 6.98
C ILE A 10 11.65 -6.03 5.84
N ARG A 11 11.39 -6.69 4.71
CA ARG A 11 12.15 -6.50 3.48
C ARG A 11 11.39 -5.63 2.50
N ALA A 12 12.04 -4.58 2.00
CA ALA A 12 11.49 -3.68 0.99
C ALA A 12 12.60 -3.19 0.04
N ASN A 13 12.34 -3.21 -1.27
CA ASN A 13 13.29 -2.73 -2.30
C ASN A 13 14.71 -3.33 -2.18
N GLY A 14 14.81 -4.61 -1.80
CA GLY A 14 16.09 -5.30 -1.62
C GLY A 14 16.86 -4.96 -0.33
N ARG A 15 16.29 -4.11 0.54
CA ARG A 15 16.82 -3.77 1.86
C ARG A 15 16.01 -4.43 2.97
N GLU A 16 16.65 -4.70 4.10
CA GLU A 16 16.02 -5.23 5.31
C GLU A 16 16.03 -4.16 6.41
N TYR A 17 14.84 -3.78 6.88
CA TYR A 17 14.67 -2.81 7.94
C TYR A 17 14.27 -3.51 9.22
N THR A 18 14.91 -3.17 10.34
CA THR A 18 14.59 -3.70 11.67
C THR A 18 14.25 -2.56 12.61
N VAL A 19 13.09 -2.64 13.26
CA VAL A 19 12.75 -1.80 14.41
C VAL A 19 12.94 -2.61 15.68
N ARG A 20 13.71 -2.09 16.63
CA ARG A 20 13.87 -2.66 17.97
C ARG A 20 13.36 -1.67 19.01
N ALA A 21 12.59 -2.15 19.98
CA ALA A 21 12.13 -1.39 21.12
C ALA A 21 12.67 -2.03 22.40
N ALA A 22 13.41 -1.26 23.20
CA ALA A 22 14.04 -1.72 24.44
C ALA A 22 13.68 -0.79 25.61
N THR A 23 13.30 -1.38 26.73
CA THR A 23 13.00 -0.65 27.97
C THR A 23 14.30 -0.13 28.58
N LEU A 24 14.39 1.18 28.81
CA LEU A 24 15.56 1.78 29.44
C LEU A 24 15.52 1.59 30.96
N PRO A 25 16.68 1.48 31.63
CA PRO A 25 16.75 1.50 33.08
C PRO A 25 16.05 2.76 33.61
N ARG A 26 15.22 2.59 34.64
CA ARG A 26 14.54 3.72 35.28
C ARG A 26 15.59 4.67 35.86
N SER A 27 15.58 5.92 35.43
CA SER A 27 16.48 6.96 35.93
C SER A 27 15.66 8.08 36.56
N GLY A 28 15.78 8.23 37.88
CA GLY A 28 15.06 9.26 38.64
C GLY A 28 13.56 8.99 38.83
N GLU A 29 12.82 10.07 39.11
CA GLU A 29 11.35 10.04 39.30
C GLU A 29 10.58 9.88 37.99
N ASP A 30 11.23 10.08 36.84
CA ASP A 30 10.64 9.90 35.54
C ASP A 30 10.20 8.44 35.35
N GLY A 31 8.96 8.28 34.85
CA GLY A 31 8.34 6.97 34.60
C GLY A 31 9.14 6.10 33.62
N GLN A 32 8.65 4.89 33.36
CA GLN A 32 9.32 3.94 32.48
C GLN A 32 9.49 4.52 31.07
N ARG A 33 10.72 4.50 30.56
CA ARG A 33 11.06 4.92 29.19
C ARG A 33 11.40 3.73 28.30
N VAL A 34 11.14 3.87 27.01
CA VAL A 34 11.43 2.89 25.98
C VAL A 34 12.19 3.59 24.85
N GLU A 35 13.33 3.04 24.49
CA GLU A 35 14.08 3.41 23.29
C GLU A 35 13.57 2.61 22.10
N ILE A 36 13.34 3.28 20.98
CA ILE A 36 12.98 2.68 19.69
C ILE A 36 14.09 3.03 18.70
N ALA A 37 14.73 2.01 18.13
CA ALA A 37 15.81 2.15 17.16
C ALA A 37 15.42 1.51 15.82
N LEU A 38 15.76 2.17 14.71
CA LEU A 38 15.59 1.68 13.35
C LEU A 38 16.97 1.40 12.75
N THR A 39 17.14 0.21 12.19
CA THR A 39 18.34 -0.20 11.45
C THR A 39 17.94 -0.59 10.03
N ASP A 40 18.74 -0.17 9.06
CA ASP A 40 18.66 -0.61 7.67
C ASP A 40 19.82 -1.55 7.38
N ARG A 41 19.58 -2.56 6.57
CA ARG A 41 20.60 -3.47 6.07
C ARG A 41 20.51 -3.51 4.56
N ASP A 42 21.62 -3.15 3.93
CA ASP A 42 21.73 -3.12 2.47
C ASP A 42 21.79 -4.54 1.87
N PRO A 43 21.69 -4.69 0.53
CA PRO A 43 21.76 -6.00 -0.12
C PRO A 43 23.10 -6.73 0.07
N ALA A 44 24.17 -6.01 0.43
CA ALA A 44 25.48 -6.60 0.73
C ALA A 44 25.56 -7.10 2.18
N GLY A 45 24.50 -6.92 2.97
CA GLY A 45 24.40 -7.34 4.36
C GLY A 45 24.98 -6.34 5.36
N VAL A 46 25.38 -5.14 4.92
CA VAL A 46 25.93 -4.11 5.79
C VAL A 46 24.79 -3.38 6.50
N ALA A 47 24.80 -3.43 7.83
CA ALA A 47 23.83 -2.74 8.67
C ALA A 47 24.25 -1.29 8.94
N THR A 48 23.31 -0.36 8.80
CA THR A 48 23.44 1.07 9.10
C THR A 48 22.33 1.49 10.06
N GLU A 49 22.68 2.17 11.15
CA GLU A 49 21.70 2.75 12.05
C GLU A 49 21.00 3.92 11.35
N CYS A 50 19.67 3.85 11.23
CA CYS A 50 18.87 4.94 10.67
C CYS A 50 18.55 6.01 11.72
N GLY A 51 18.60 5.63 13.00
CA GLY A 51 18.39 6.50 14.14
C GLY A 51 17.53 5.86 15.22
N SER A 52 17.45 6.54 16.37
CA SER A 52 16.68 6.11 17.53
C SER A 52 16.04 7.28 18.24
N PHE A 53 15.00 6.99 19.02
CA PHE A 53 14.35 7.98 19.88
C PHE A 53 13.80 7.31 21.14
N THR A 54 13.64 8.09 22.21
CA THR A 54 13.14 7.62 23.51
C THR A 54 11.79 8.24 23.82
N LEU A 55 10.85 7.43 24.31
CA LEU A 55 9.52 7.87 24.74
C LEU A 55 9.19 7.34 26.13
N HIS A 56 8.27 8.04 26.82
CA HIS A 56 7.58 7.46 27.96
C HIS A 56 6.64 6.33 27.52
N ALA A 57 6.62 5.24 28.29
CA ALA A 57 5.82 4.05 27.98
C ALA A 57 4.33 4.36 27.78
N ASP A 58 3.79 5.32 28.54
CA ASP A 58 2.38 5.73 28.48
C ASP A 58 1.98 6.37 27.15
N ASN A 59 2.95 6.90 26.40
CA ASN A 59 2.71 7.62 25.15
C ASN A 59 2.93 6.75 23.90
N LEU A 60 3.41 5.51 24.04
CA LEU A 60 3.78 4.64 22.92
C LEU A 60 2.65 4.45 21.91
N ALA A 61 1.43 4.23 22.39
CA ALA A 61 0.28 4.00 21.53
C ALA A 61 -0.11 5.25 20.72
N ALA A 62 -0.04 6.45 21.33
CA ALA A 62 -0.38 7.70 20.67
C ALA A 62 0.68 8.08 19.63
N VAL A 63 1.97 7.98 19.99
CA VAL A 63 3.07 8.31 19.09
C VAL A 63 3.19 7.29 17.96
N GLY A 64 2.97 5.99 18.22
CA GLY A 64 2.94 4.96 17.19
C GLY A 64 1.86 5.21 16.12
N LYS A 65 0.67 5.64 16.54
CA LYS A 65 -0.40 6.06 15.61
C LYS A 65 0.04 7.27 14.77
N LEU A 66 0.65 8.28 15.37
CA LEU A 66 1.14 9.47 14.68
C LEU A 66 2.22 9.12 13.65
N ILE A 67 3.21 8.30 14.03
CA ILE A 67 4.26 7.83 13.11
C ILE A 67 3.63 7.08 11.94
N ASN A 68 2.74 6.13 12.21
CA ASN A 68 2.06 5.38 11.15
C ASN A 68 1.27 6.30 10.21
N GLN A 69 0.56 7.30 10.75
CA GLN A 69 -0.17 8.28 9.96
C GLN A 69 0.75 9.10 9.06
N VAL A 70 1.88 9.60 9.59
CA VAL A 70 2.85 10.37 8.81
C VAL A 70 3.52 9.51 7.74
N LEU A 71 3.95 8.29 8.06
CA LEU A 71 4.57 7.38 7.10
C LEU A 71 3.60 6.90 6.02
N SER A 72 2.34 6.65 6.38
CA SER A 72 1.27 6.33 5.42
C SER A 72 0.99 7.53 4.52
N GLY A 73 0.85 8.73 5.10
CA GLY A 73 0.70 9.98 4.35
C GLY A 73 1.87 10.23 3.40
N LEU A 74 3.10 10.11 3.89
CA LEU A 74 4.31 10.24 3.08
C LEU A 74 4.39 9.18 2.00
N SER A 75 3.95 7.94 2.25
CA SER A 75 3.90 6.90 1.22
C SER A 75 2.90 7.25 0.11
N THR A 76 1.74 7.82 0.45
CA THR A 76 0.79 8.33 -0.55
C THR A 76 1.32 9.54 -1.32
N LEU A 77 2.16 10.37 -0.71
CA LEU A 77 2.77 11.55 -1.33
C LEU A 77 4.03 11.21 -2.15
N SER A 78 4.87 10.30 -1.65
CA SER A 78 6.12 9.81 -2.26
C SER A 78 5.85 8.83 -3.40
N GLY A 79 4.67 8.21 -3.42
CA GLY A 79 4.11 7.57 -4.62
C GLY A 79 3.88 8.52 -5.80
N ARG A 80 4.19 9.82 -5.69
CA ARG A 80 4.27 10.76 -6.81
C ARG A 80 5.71 10.99 -7.28
N SER A 81 6.33 9.91 -7.74
CA SER A 81 6.72 9.86 -9.15
C SER A 81 5.97 8.71 -9.82
N ALA A 82 4.65 8.69 -9.67
CA ALA A 82 3.82 8.15 -10.73
C ALA A 82 4.08 9.06 -11.92
N ALA A 83 5.01 8.65 -12.79
CA ALA A 83 4.93 9.04 -14.19
C ALA A 83 3.45 8.97 -14.54
N THR A 84 2.87 10.09 -14.96
CA THR A 84 1.50 10.12 -15.46
C THR A 84 1.37 8.88 -16.34
N PRO A 85 0.47 7.92 -16.01
CA PRO A 85 0.36 6.71 -16.77
C PRO A 85 0.34 7.08 -18.25
N ALA A 86 1.11 6.39 -19.10
CA ALA A 86 1.43 6.87 -20.45
C ALA A 86 0.20 7.33 -21.24
N ASN A 87 -0.97 6.76 -20.91
CA ASN A 87 -2.24 7.06 -21.54
C ASN A 87 -3.24 7.77 -20.61
N ALA A 88 -2.91 8.33 -19.44
CA ALA A 88 -3.87 8.81 -18.44
C ALA A 88 -4.97 9.74 -19.01
N SER A 89 -4.61 10.59 -19.98
CA SER A 89 -5.53 11.53 -20.67
C SER A 89 -5.84 11.16 -22.11
N ALA A 90 -5.31 10.04 -22.63
CA ALA A 90 -5.59 9.62 -24.01
C ALA A 90 -7.07 9.18 -24.14
N PRO A 91 -7.75 9.46 -25.26
CA PRO A 91 -9.06 8.86 -25.52
C PRO A 91 -8.95 7.33 -25.55
N TRP A 92 -10.00 6.63 -25.13
CA TRP A 92 -10.09 5.19 -25.30
C TRP A 92 -10.46 4.89 -26.75
N THR A 93 -9.71 4.01 -27.41
CA THR A 93 -10.07 3.53 -28.75
C THR A 93 -10.99 2.32 -28.67
N LYS A 94 -11.64 1.98 -29.79
CA LYS A 94 -12.50 0.80 -29.85
C LYS A 94 -11.72 -0.50 -29.62
N GLU A 95 -10.49 -0.56 -30.12
CA GLU A 95 -9.59 -1.72 -29.96
C GLU A 95 -9.21 -1.92 -28.49
N GLN A 96 -8.96 -0.81 -27.76
CA GLN A 96 -8.70 -0.86 -26.33
C GLN A 96 -9.92 -1.32 -25.52
N ASP A 97 -11.13 -0.97 -25.96
CA ASP A 97 -12.37 -1.45 -25.34
C ASP A 97 -12.58 -2.94 -25.57
N ASP A 98 -12.42 -3.40 -26.81
CA ASP A 98 -12.59 -4.79 -27.19
C ASP A 98 -11.54 -5.68 -26.48
N GLU A 99 -10.31 -5.17 -26.33
CA GLU A 99 -9.25 -5.83 -25.56
C GLU A 99 -9.54 -5.86 -24.06
N LEU A 100 -9.98 -4.73 -23.47
CA LEU A 100 -10.34 -4.64 -22.06
C LEU A 100 -11.50 -5.59 -21.73
N PHE A 101 -12.52 -5.64 -22.60
CA PHE A 101 -13.65 -6.56 -22.49
C PHE A 101 -13.19 -8.02 -22.49
N THR A 102 -12.35 -8.39 -23.46
CA THR A 102 -11.84 -9.75 -23.60
C THR A 102 -11.04 -10.18 -22.38
N ARG A 103 -10.11 -9.33 -21.91
CA ARG A 103 -9.28 -9.63 -20.74
C ARG A 103 -10.10 -9.71 -19.44
N TRP A 104 -11.13 -8.87 -19.29
CA TRP A 104 -12.00 -8.88 -18.12
C TRP A 104 -12.88 -10.13 -18.06
N THR A 105 -13.45 -10.52 -19.20
CA THR A 105 -14.36 -11.68 -19.28
C THR A 105 -13.63 -13.01 -19.24
N ALA A 106 -12.43 -13.10 -19.83
CA ALA A 106 -11.61 -14.32 -19.79
C ALA A 106 -11.04 -14.64 -18.41
N ALA A 107 -10.94 -13.66 -17.50
CA ALA A 107 -10.33 -13.85 -16.19
C ALA A 107 -11.16 -14.74 -15.26
N GLY A 108 -12.50 -14.72 -15.37
CA GLY A 108 -13.40 -15.44 -14.46
C GLY A 108 -13.03 -15.23 -12.98
N ASP A 109 -13.10 -16.29 -12.17
CA ASP A 109 -12.77 -16.22 -10.73
C ASP A 109 -11.26 -16.29 -10.43
N THR A 110 -10.39 -16.23 -11.44
CA THR A 110 -8.93 -16.40 -11.28
C THR A 110 -8.30 -15.29 -10.43
N HIS A 111 -8.88 -14.08 -10.48
CA HIS A 111 -8.39 -12.91 -9.78
C HIS A 111 -9.53 -12.18 -9.07
N SER A 112 -9.24 -11.60 -7.90
CA SER A 112 -10.17 -10.62 -7.32
C SER A 112 -10.30 -9.40 -8.26
N SER A 113 -11.47 -8.76 -8.26
CA SER A 113 -11.74 -7.56 -9.07
C SER A 113 -10.72 -6.45 -8.84
N THR A 114 -10.27 -6.25 -7.61
CA THR A 114 -9.25 -5.27 -7.26
C THR A 114 -7.87 -5.62 -7.82
N ALA A 115 -7.46 -6.89 -7.74
CA ALA A 115 -6.19 -7.34 -8.32
C ALA A 115 -6.20 -7.22 -9.85
N LEU A 116 -7.28 -7.65 -10.50
CA LEU A 116 -7.39 -7.60 -11.96
C LEU A 116 -7.41 -6.16 -12.50
N ARG A 117 -8.13 -5.24 -11.84
CA ARG A 117 -8.12 -3.81 -12.22
C ARG A 117 -6.73 -3.19 -12.10
N ARG A 118 -5.91 -3.65 -11.15
CA ARG A 118 -4.51 -3.20 -11.01
C ARG A 118 -3.64 -3.70 -12.16
N ILE A 119 -3.74 -4.99 -12.50
CA ILE A 119 -3.02 -5.58 -13.64
C ILE A 119 -3.39 -4.86 -14.95
N LEU A 120 -4.68 -4.63 -15.18
CA LEU A 120 -5.16 -3.93 -16.38
C LEU A 120 -4.73 -2.45 -16.39
N ALA A 121 -4.70 -1.78 -15.23
CA ALA A 121 -4.22 -0.42 -15.14
C ALA A 121 -2.74 -0.31 -15.57
N GLU A 122 -1.91 -1.24 -15.13
CA GLU A 122 -0.50 -1.32 -15.52
C GLU A 122 -0.35 -1.60 -17.03
N GLN A 123 -1.10 -2.57 -17.57
CA GLN A 123 -1.02 -2.95 -18.99
C GLN A 123 -1.46 -1.84 -19.94
N PHE A 124 -2.56 -1.14 -19.64
CA PHE A 124 -3.08 -0.07 -20.49
C PHE A 124 -2.38 1.28 -20.23
N GLY A 125 -1.49 1.35 -19.24
CA GLY A 125 -0.89 2.61 -18.79
C GLY A 125 -1.97 3.59 -18.34
N ARG A 126 -2.91 3.12 -17.52
CA ARG A 126 -4.07 3.87 -16.99
C ARG A 126 -4.10 3.79 -15.46
N THR A 127 -4.98 4.57 -14.84
CA THR A 127 -5.27 4.41 -13.41
C THR A 127 -6.30 3.31 -13.18
N THR A 128 -6.30 2.68 -12.00
CA THR A 128 -7.31 1.70 -11.61
C THR A 128 -8.73 2.26 -11.65
N GLY A 129 -8.90 3.53 -11.25
CA GLY A 129 -10.17 4.25 -11.38
C GLY A 129 -10.62 4.42 -12.83
N SER A 130 -9.69 4.67 -13.76
CA SER A 130 -9.98 4.76 -15.20
C SER A 130 -10.44 3.42 -15.77
N ILE A 131 -9.78 2.31 -15.38
CA ILE A 131 -10.23 0.95 -15.74
C ILE A 131 -11.64 0.69 -15.21
N ARG A 132 -11.90 0.94 -13.92
CA ARG A 132 -13.23 0.75 -13.32
C ARG A 132 -14.32 1.52 -14.07
N ALA A 133 -14.09 2.80 -14.34
CA ALA A 133 -15.05 3.63 -15.07
C ALA A 133 -15.26 3.13 -16.51
N ARG A 134 -14.22 2.59 -17.15
CA ARG A 134 -14.33 2.09 -18.51
C ARG A 134 -15.10 0.76 -18.58
N LEU A 135 -14.88 -0.16 -17.65
CA LEU A 135 -15.62 -1.42 -17.55
C LEU A 135 -17.14 -1.19 -17.52
N LEU A 136 -17.62 -0.23 -16.72
CA LEU A 136 -19.03 0.17 -16.69
C LEU A 136 -19.54 0.65 -18.06
N ARG A 137 -18.72 1.43 -18.78
CA ARG A 137 -19.10 1.96 -20.10
C ARG A 137 -19.16 0.91 -21.19
N ILE A 138 -18.38 -0.18 -21.07
CA ILE A 138 -18.36 -1.29 -22.03
C ILE A 138 -19.29 -2.45 -21.61
N GLY A 139 -20.08 -2.27 -20.54
CA GLY A 139 -21.06 -3.26 -20.09
C GLY A 139 -20.48 -4.42 -19.27
N CYS A 140 -19.33 -4.24 -18.62
CA CYS A 140 -18.74 -5.21 -17.68
C CYS A 140 -18.98 -4.79 -16.24
N ASP A 141 -19.22 -5.76 -15.34
CA ASP A 141 -19.31 -5.48 -13.91
C ASP A 141 -17.88 -5.25 -13.38
N PRO A 142 -17.53 -4.03 -12.92
CA PRO A 142 -16.17 -3.76 -12.46
C PRO A 142 -15.80 -4.50 -11.17
N ASP A 143 -16.78 -5.01 -10.43
CA ASP A 143 -16.60 -5.67 -9.14
C ASP A 143 -16.71 -7.20 -9.25
N ALA A 144 -17.13 -7.73 -10.41
CA ALA A 144 -17.21 -9.16 -10.72
C ALA A 144 -16.54 -9.50 -12.09
N PRO A 145 -15.26 -9.93 -12.10
CA PRO A 145 -14.58 -10.41 -13.31
C PRO A 145 -15.34 -11.59 -13.94
N GLY A 146 -15.30 -11.70 -15.27
CA GLY A 146 -16.06 -12.74 -15.98
C GLY A 146 -17.55 -12.43 -16.19
N HIS A 147 -18.11 -11.40 -15.54
CA HIS A 147 -19.54 -11.10 -15.62
C HIS A 147 -19.82 -9.80 -16.37
N ALA A 148 -20.82 -9.85 -17.25
CA ALA A 148 -21.40 -8.66 -17.85
C ALA A 148 -22.16 -7.86 -16.79
N PHE A 149 -22.06 -6.53 -16.85
CA PHE A 149 -22.92 -5.64 -16.08
C PHE A 149 -24.29 -5.64 -16.73
N VAL A 150 -25.24 -6.31 -16.09
CA VAL A 150 -26.66 -6.17 -16.42
C VAL A 150 -27.22 -5.12 -15.47
N PRO A 151 -27.56 -3.90 -15.93
CA PRO A 151 -28.25 -2.95 -15.08
C PRO A 151 -29.57 -3.58 -14.64
N VAL A 152 -29.75 -3.79 -13.35
CA VAL A 152 -31.02 -4.28 -12.81
C VAL A 152 -32.05 -3.16 -13.02
N PRO A 153 -33.17 -3.39 -13.73
CA PRO A 153 -34.21 -2.38 -13.84
C PRO A 153 -34.81 -2.12 -12.45
N GLY A 154 -34.54 -0.93 -11.90
CA GLY A 154 -35.21 -0.43 -10.69
C GLY A 154 -34.42 -0.59 -9.39
N ALA A 155 -33.50 0.33 -9.13
CA ALA A 155 -33.29 0.86 -7.79
C ALA A 155 -33.49 2.37 -7.90
N SER A 156 -34.68 2.83 -7.49
CA SER A 156 -35.02 4.25 -7.36
C SER A 156 -34.19 4.94 -6.29
#